data_AF-W4LE04-F1
#
_entry.id   AF-W4LE04-F1
#
_cell.length_a   1.000
_cell.length_b   1.000
_cell.length_c   1.000
_cell.angle_alpha   90.00
_cell.angle_beta   90.00
_cell.angle_gamma   90.00
#
_symmetry.space_group_name_H-M   'P 1'
#
loop_
_entity.id
_entity.type
_entity.pdbx_description
1 polymer ?
#
loop_
_entity_poly.entity_id
_entity_poly.type
_entity_poly.pdbx_seq_one_letter_code
_entity_poly.pdbx_strand_id
1 'polypeptide(L)'
;MVTIPTLPEPVIPREPPAPKLELPNVIVMTPEDASYFAEACDAISAVDPSDRTKLEQVRAQYPGLEREDACRWAIYGFTVQDWLTVEAQMAEIASYVEQLRAQIHFLSELMHARQRAINERTQLLQEAGTTPSQ
;
A
#
# COMPACT_ATOMS: atom_id res chain seq x y z
N MET A 1 56.84 10.50 -7.91
CA MET A 1 55.66 10.77 -7.07
C MET A 1 54.56 9.83 -7.53
N VAL A 2 54.10 8.91 -6.67
CA VAL A 2 53.00 7.99 -7.00
C VAL A 2 51.69 8.73 -6.71
N THR A 3 51.01 9.17 -7.77
CA THR A 3 49.65 9.70 -7.65
C THR A 3 48.73 8.53 -7.34
N ILE A 4 48.08 8.54 -6.18
CA ILE A 4 47.09 7.53 -5.82
C ILE A 4 45.77 7.97 -6.49
N PRO A 5 45.25 7.26 -7.51
CA PRO A 5 43.93 7.59 -8.02
C PRO A 5 42.89 7.38 -6.93
N THR A 6 42.22 8.46 -6.54
CA THR A 6 41.12 8.51 -5.58
C THR A 6 39.91 7.79 -6.18
N LEU A 7 39.35 6.84 -5.44
CA LEU A 7 38.08 6.21 -5.82
C LEU A 7 36.97 7.27 -5.76
N PRO A 8 36.08 7.34 -6.77
CA PRO A 8 34.93 8.23 -6.72
C PRO A 8 34.06 7.88 -5.50
N GLU A 9 33.55 8.90 -4.83
CA GLU A 9 32.65 8.70 -3.70
C GLU A 9 31.37 8.00 -4.18
N PRO A 10 30.88 6.99 -3.43
CA PRO A 10 29.65 6.31 -3.80
C PRO A 10 28.47 7.29 -3.66
N VAL A 11 27.72 7.44 -4.75
CA VAL A 11 26.42 8.13 -4.70
C VAL A 11 25.43 7.18 -4.05
N ILE A 12 25.20 7.35 -2.74
CA ILE A 12 24.19 6.59 -2.00
C ILE A 12 22.81 7.08 -2.47
N PRO A 13 21.96 6.21 -3.03
CA PRO A 13 20.58 6.57 -3.32
C PRO A 13 19.90 7.05 -2.05
N ARG A 14 19.14 8.15 -2.15
CA ARG A 14 18.34 8.59 -1.02
C ARG A 14 17.25 7.55 -0.75
N GLU A 15 16.99 7.31 0.53
CA GLU A 15 15.88 6.49 0.98
C GLU A 15 14.60 6.95 0.28
N PRO A 16 13.76 6.04 -0.23
CA PRO A 16 12.51 6.44 -0.85
C PRO A 16 11.67 7.15 0.21
N PRO A 17 10.98 8.26 -0.12
CA PRO A 17 10.10 8.89 0.84
C PRO A 17 9.06 7.88 1.31
N ALA A 18 8.85 7.80 2.62
CA ALA A 18 7.82 6.94 3.19
C ALA A 18 6.46 7.23 2.51
N PRO A 19 5.64 6.20 2.24
CA PRO A 19 4.34 6.40 1.66
C PRO A 19 3.52 7.31 2.57
N LYS A 20 2.90 8.32 1.98
CA LYS A 20 1.92 9.14 2.70
C LYS A 20 0.66 8.31 2.77
N LEU A 21 0.45 7.67 3.91
CA LEU A 21 -0.82 7.00 4.22
C LEU A 21 -1.89 8.09 4.37
N GLU A 22 -2.55 8.41 3.28
CA GLU A 22 -3.74 9.25 3.29
C GLU A 22 -4.92 8.32 3.56
N LEU A 23 -5.60 8.52 4.68
CA LEU A 23 -6.90 7.92 4.88
C LEU A 23 -7.81 8.53 3.81
N PRO A 24 -8.33 7.73 2.85
CA PRO A 24 -9.30 8.27 1.91
C PRO A 24 -10.46 8.86 2.72
N ASN A 25 -11.10 9.91 2.22
CA ASN A 25 -12.40 10.33 2.72
C ASN A 25 -13.42 9.23 2.36
N VAL A 26 -13.39 8.14 3.11
CA VAL A 26 -14.47 7.16 3.13
C VAL A 26 -15.59 7.80 3.90
N ILE A 27 -16.78 7.80 3.30
CA ILE A 27 -18.02 8.07 4.03
C ILE A 27 -18.11 6.96 5.07
N VAL A 28 -17.73 7.26 6.31
CA VAL A 28 -17.84 6.30 7.41
C VAL A 28 -19.33 6.12 7.68
N MET A 29 -19.82 4.90 7.56
CA MET A 29 -21.19 4.57 7.90
C MET A 29 -21.29 4.68 9.41
N THR A 30 -22.06 5.67 9.88
CA THR A 30 -22.25 5.82 11.31
C THR A 30 -23.24 4.77 11.82
N PRO A 31 -23.32 4.54 13.14
CA PRO A 31 -24.38 3.72 13.70
C PRO A 31 -25.79 4.21 13.32
N GLU A 32 -25.98 5.53 13.15
CA GLU A 32 -27.25 6.09 12.66
C GLU A 32 -27.54 5.68 11.21
N ASP A 33 -26.55 5.72 10.32
CA ASP A 33 -26.69 5.27 8.93
C ASP A 33 -27.02 3.78 8.85
N ALA A 34 -26.35 2.96 9.66
CA ALA A 34 -26.63 1.53 9.77
C ALA A 34 -28.08 1.26 10.20
N SER A 35 -28.54 2.01 11.20
CA SER A 35 -29.90 1.92 11.73
C SER A 35 -30.92 2.33 10.67
N TYR A 36 -30.63 3.38 9.89
CA TYR A 36 -31.47 3.81 8.77
C TYR A 36 -31.65 2.70 7.71
N PHE A 37 -30.58 2.02 7.30
CA PHE A 37 -30.69 0.92 6.33
C PHE A 37 -31.40 -0.32 6.90
N ALA A 38 -31.22 -0.60 8.20
CA ALA A 38 -31.94 -1.67 8.88
C ALA A 38 -33.45 -1.38 8.92
N GLU A 39 -33.83 -0.17 9.32
CA GLU A 39 -35.23 0.29 9.33
C GLU A 39 -35.84 0.25 7.93
N ALA A 40 -35.10 0.68 6.91
CA ALA A 40 -35.54 0.61 5.51
C ALA A 40 -35.75 -0.85 5.05
N CYS A 41 -34.83 -1.76 5.40
CA CYS A 41 -34.95 -3.19 5.06
C CYS A 41 -36.19 -3.81 5.71
N ASP A 42 -36.44 -3.51 6.99
CA ASP A 42 -37.61 -4.00 7.72
C ASP A 42 -38.91 -3.44 7.16
N ALA A 43 -38.96 -2.12 6.91
CA ALA A 43 -40.13 -1.46 6.35
C ALA A 43 -40.49 -1.99 4.96
N ILE A 44 -39.49 -2.19 4.09
CA ILE A 44 -39.70 -2.73 2.74
C ILE A 44 -40.07 -4.23 2.79
N SER A 45 -39.51 -4.99 3.72
CA SER A 45 -39.77 -6.44 3.85
C SER A 45 -41.11 -6.76 4.52
N ALA A 46 -41.65 -5.85 5.34
CA ALA A 46 -42.94 -6.00 6.00
C ALA A 46 -44.14 -5.77 5.05
N VAL A 47 -43.90 -5.18 3.87
CA VAL A 47 -44.94 -4.95 2.87
C VAL A 47 -45.07 -6.17 1.95
N ASP A 48 -46.31 -6.63 1.77
CA ASP A 48 -46.61 -7.66 0.77
C ASP A 48 -46.25 -7.12 -0.64
N PRO A 49 -45.43 -7.84 -1.43
CA PRO A 49 -45.06 -7.43 -2.78
C PRO A 49 -46.25 -7.17 -3.72
N SER A 50 -47.41 -7.75 -3.42
CA SER A 50 -48.65 -7.56 -4.17
C SER A 50 -49.40 -6.26 -3.83
N ASP A 51 -49.13 -5.66 -2.66
CA ASP A 51 -49.73 -4.39 -2.22
C ASP A 51 -48.91 -3.19 -2.72
N ARG A 52 -49.11 -2.88 -4.01
CA ARG A 52 -48.37 -1.82 -4.72
C ARG A 52 -48.48 -0.45 -4.04
N THR A 53 -49.62 -0.15 -3.42
CA THR A 53 -49.88 1.16 -2.79
C THR A 53 -49.01 1.37 -1.55
N LYS A 54 -48.91 0.35 -0.69
CA LYS A 54 -48.03 0.42 0.49
C LYS A 54 -46.56 0.40 0.08
N LEU A 55 -46.23 -0.35 -0.97
CA LEU A 55 -44.86 -0.43 -1.47
C LEU A 55 -44.40 0.93 -2.04
N GLU A 56 -45.27 1.65 -2.74
CA GLU A 56 -44.99 3.02 -3.20
C GLU A 56 -44.84 4.01 -2.05
N GLN A 57 -45.65 3.89 -0.98
CA GLN A 57 -45.52 4.73 0.21
C GLN A 57 -44.17 4.53 0.92
N VAL A 58 -43.76 3.28 1.11
CA VAL A 58 -42.47 2.96 1.72
C VAL A 58 -41.32 3.42 0.82
N ARG A 59 -41.41 3.25 -0.50
CA ARG A 59 -40.40 3.75 -1.45
C ARG A 59 -40.32 5.28 -1.48
N ALA A 60 -41.41 5.99 -1.22
CA ALA A 60 -41.38 7.45 -1.10
C ALA A 60 -40.65 7.90 0.18
N GLN A 61 -40.69 7.09 1.23
CA GLN A 61 -39.97 7.34 2.50
C GLN A 61 -38.48 7.01 2.38
N TYR A 62 -38.11 6.03 1.56
CA TYR A 62 -36.73 5.59 1.31
C TYR A 62 -36.40 5.67 -0.21
N PRO A 63 -36.21 6.89 -0.76
CA PRO A 63 -36.05 7.07 -2.20
C PRO A 63 -34.76 6.43 -2.71
N GLY A 64 -34.87 5.68 -3.81
CA GLY A 64 -33.72 5.04 -4.47
C GLY A 64 -33.20 3.78 -3.79
N LEU A 65 -33.83 3.33 -2.70
CA LEU A 65 -33.49 2.09 -2.01
C LEU A 65 -34.35 0.93 -2.50
N GLU A 66 -33.71 -0.02 -3.17
CA GLU A 66 -34.30 -1.33 -3.39
C GLU A 66 -34.18 -2.21 -2.15
N ARG A 67 -35.07 -3.20 -2.01
CA ARG A 67 -35.07 -4.11 -0.87
C ARG A 67 -33.72 -4.79 -0.67
N GLU A 68 -33.15 -5.29 -1.76
CA GLU A 68 -31.87 -6.00 -1.74
C GLU A 68 -30.73 -5.08 -1.28
N ASP A 69 -30.71 -3.84 -1.79
CA ASP A 69 -29.70 -2.87 -1.40
C ASP A 69 -29.85 -2.44 0.05
N ALA A 70 -31.08 -2.16 0.53
CA ALA A 70 -31.34 -1.79 1.92
C ALA A 70 -30.87 -2.88 2.89
N CYS A 71 -31.25 -4.13 2.61
CA CYS A 71 -30.88 -5.26 3.47
C CYS A 71 -29.40 -5.62 3.37
N ARG A 72 -28.76 -5.42 2.21
CA ARG A 72 -27.31 -5.60 2.04
C ARG A 72 -26.56 -4.54 2.84
N TRP A 73 -26.94 -3.28 2.75
CA TRP A 73 -26.29 -2.20 3.50
C TRP A 73 -26.50 -2.29 5.00
N ALA A 74 -27.65 -2.80 5.47
CA ALA A 74 -27.90 -3.08 6.89
C ALA A 74 -26.89 -4.08 7.50
N ILE A 75 -26.36 -5.02 6.69
CA ILE A 75 -25.41 -6.05 7.14
C ILE A 75 -23.96 -5.64 6.84
N TYR A 76 -23.71 -5.13 5.63
CA TYR A 76 -22.37 -4.97 5.08
C TYR A 76 -21.76 -3.59 5.24
N GLY A 77 -22.55 -2.56 5.51
CA GLY A 77 -21.97 -1.21 5.54
C GLY A 77 -20.97 -1.00 6.68
N PHE A 78 -20.98 -1.85 7.73
CA PHE A 78 -19.92 -1.89 8.74
C PHE A 78 -18.66 -2.63 8.28
N THR A 79 -18.78 -3.71 7.51
CA THR A 79 -17.66 -4.62 7.22
C THR A 79 -16.90 -4.27 5.94
N VAL A 80 -17.56 -3.65 4.95
CA VAL A 80 -16.96 -3.35 3.65
C VAL A 80 -16.07 -2.09 3.69
N GLN A 81 -16.31 -1.19 4.66
CA GLN A 81 -15.55 0.06 4.79
C GLN A 81 -14.15 -0.13 5.36
N ASP A 82 -14.02 -0.96 6.40
CA ASP A 82 -12.72 -1.23 7.02
C ASP A 82 -11.86 -2.16 6.15
N TRP A 83 -12.47 -3.09 5.41
CA TRP A 83 -11.70 -4.05 4.62
C TRP A 83 -11.03 -3.40 3.41
N LEU A 84 -11.78 -2.63 2.61
CA LEU A 84 -11.26 -2.03 1.37
C LEU A 84 -10.16 -0.99 1.64
N THR A 85 -10.24 -0.28 2.76
CA THR A 85 -9.21 0.70 3.16
C THR A 85 -7.95 0.02 3.67
N VAL A 86 -8.07 -1.07 4.42
CA VAL A 86 -6.92 -1.87 4.88
C VAL A 86 -6.20 -2.54 3.72
N GLU A 87 -6.93 -3.11 2.75
CA GLU A 87 -6.31 -3.78 1.60
C GLU A 87 -5.51 -2.82 0.72
N ALA A 88 -6.06 -1.63 0.44
CA ALA A 88 -5.37 -0.60 -0.32
C ALA A 88 -4.08 -0.12 0.40
N GLN A 89 -4.16 0.08 1.71
CA GLN A 89 -3.00 0.47 2.51
C GLN A 89 -1.94 -0.64 2.61
N MET A 90 -2.37 -1.90 2.75
CA MET A 90 -1.47 -3.06 2.71
C MET A 90 -0.73 -3.16 1.37
N ALA A 91 -1.40 -2.84 0.26
CA ALA A 91 -0.79 -2.82 -1.07
C ALA A 91 0.27 -1.69 -1.19
N GLU A 92 0.00 -0.49 -0.68
CA GLU A 92 0.98 0.61 -0.65
C GLU A 92 2.20 0.26 0.22
N ILE A 93 1.97 -0.32 1.40
CA ILE A 93 3.04 -0.79 2.28
C ILE A 93 3.88 -1.87 1.58
N ALA A 94 3.23 -2.84 0.92
CA ALA A 94 3.93 -3.88 0.18
C ALA A 94 4.81 -3.31 -0.94
N SER A 95 4.30 -2.34 -1.70
CA SER A 95 5.08 -1.63 -2.72
C SER A 95 6.29 -0.91 -2.12
N TYR A 96 6.12 -0.25 -0.97
CA TYR A 96 7.23 0.43 -0.28
C TYR A 96 8.30 -0.56 0.20
N VAL A 97 7.89 -1.71 0.76
CA VAL A 97 8.81 -2.77 1.19
C VAL A 97 9.63 -3.31 0.01
N GLU A 98 9.01 -3.52 -1.16
CA GLU A 98 9.73 -3.96 -2.35
C GLU A 98 10.74 -2.91 -2.85
N GLN A 99 10.39 -1.62 -2.80
CA GLN A 99 11.33 -0.55 -3.12
C GLN A 99 12.54 -0.54 -2.18
N LEU A 100 12.32 -0.72 -0.87
CA LEU A 100 13.41 -0.83 0.11
C LEU A 100 14.28 -2.06 -0.14
N ARG A 101 13.68 -3.22 -0.44
CA ARG A 101 14.43 -4.45 -0.79
C ARG A 101 15.32 -4.24 -2.02
N ALA A 102 14.78 -3.61 -3.06
CA ALA A 102 15.54 -3.29 -4.26
C ALA A 102 16.71 -2.34 -3.97
N GLN A 103 16.51 -1.31 -3.13
CA GLN A 103 17.59 -0.41 -2.72
C GLN A 103 18.67 -1.12 -1.90
N ILE A 104 18.29 -1.97 -0.95
CA ILE A 104 19.24 -2.75 -0.14
C ILE A 104 20.07 -3.66 -1.05
N HIS A 105 19.44 -4.33 -2.00
CA HIS A 105 20.13 -5.19 -2.96
C HIS A 105 21.14 -4.39 -3.79
N PHE A 106 20.72 -3.27 -4.36
CA PHE A 106 21.60 -2.38 -5.12
C PHE A 106 22.80 -1.89 -4.30
N LEU A 107 22.56 -1.43 -3.06
CA LEU A 107 23.63 -0.98 -2.16
C LEU A 107 24.60 -2.12 -1.83
N SER A 108 24.09 -3.32 -1.60
CA SER A 108 24.91 -4.51 -1.36
C SER A 108 25.80 -4.84 -2.56
N GLU A 109 25.25 -4.85 -3.77
CA GLU A 109 26.03 -5.09 -4.99
C GLU A 109 27.10 -4.02 -5.20
N LEU A 110 26.78 -2.75 -4.94
CA LEU A 110 27.72 -1.64 -5.04
C LEU A 110 28.86 -1.77 -4.02
N MET A 111 28.57 -2.16 -2.78
CA MET A 111 29.60 -2.46 -1.78
C MET A 111 30.49 -3.64 -2.21
N HIS A 112 29.90 -4.71 -2.73
CA HIS A 112 30.66 -5.86 -3.23
C HIS A 112 31.53 -5.52 -4.45
N ALA A 113 31.04 -4.71 -5.38
CA ALA A 113 31.82 -4.21 -6.51
C ALA A 113 33.01 -3.36 -6.04
N ARG A 114 32.77 -2.47 -5.07
CA ARG A 114 33.83 -1.64 -4.48
C ARG A 114 34.87 -2.48 -3.76
N GLN A 115 34.45 -3.48 -2.97
CA GLN A 115 35.37 -4.36 -2.27
C GLN A 115 36.23 -5.17 -3.25
N ARG A 116 35.64 -5.66 -4.35
CA ARG A 116 36.38 -6.34 -5.42
C ARG A 116 37.45 -5.43 -6.03
N ALA A 117 37.09 -4.20 -6.40
CA ALA A 117 38.05 -3.24 -6.96
C ALA A 117 39.20 -2.89 -5.98
N ILE A 118 38.90 -2.80 -4.68
CA ILE A 118 39.94 -2.59 -3.64
C ILE A 118 40.84 -3.83 -3.53
N ASN A 119 40.26 -5.03 -3.51
CA ASN A 119 41.02 -6.28 -3.41
C ASN A 119 41.95 -6.47 -4.61
N GLU A 120 41.44 -6.29 -5.83
CA GLU A 120 42.21 -6.35 -7.08
C GLU A 120 43.38 -5.35 -7.05
N ARG A 121 43.12 -4.12 -6.60
CA ARG A 121 44.16 -3.09 -6.49
C ARG A 121 45.20 -3.41 -5.43
N THR A 122 44.80 -4.04 -4.33
CA THR A 122 45.73 -4.46 -3.26
C THR A 122 46.62 -5.59 -3.76
N GLN A 123 46.08 -6.54 -4.52
CA GLN A 123 46.87 -7.61 -5.16
C GLN A 123 47.89 -7.06 -6.16
N LEU A 124 47.48 -6.15 -7.06
CA LEU A 124 48.40 -5.52 -8.01
C LEU A 124 49.57 -4.79 -7.33
N LEU A 125 49.32 -4.12 -6.21
CA LEU A 125 50.36 -3.45 -5.43
C LEU A 125 51.30 -4.43 -4.73
N GLN A 126 50.79 -5.57 -4.24
CA GLN A 126 51.61 -6.62 -3.65
C GLN A 126 52.52 -7.28 -4.69
N GLU A 127 51.98 -7.61 -5.86
CA GLU A 127 52.75 -8.21 -6.96
C GLU A 127 53.86 -7.28 -7.47
N ALA A 128 53.56 -5.99 -7.65
CA ALA A 128 54.54 -4.97 -8.05
C ALA A 128 55.64 -4.73 -6.99
N GLY A 129 55.32 -4.91 -5.70
CA GLY A 129 56.28 -4.82 -4.60
C GLY A 129 57.21 -6.03 -4.47
N THR A 130 56.85 -7.18 -5.07
CA THR A 130 57.61 -8.44 -4.99
C THR A 130 58.58 -8.69 -6.15
N THR A 131 58.61 -7.86 -7.20
CA THR A 131 59.65 -7.95 -8.24
C THR A 131 61.01 -7.54 -7.67
N PRO A 132 61.99 -8.45 -7.52
CA PRO A 132 63.31 -8.09 -7.03
C PRO A 132 64.03 -7.28 -8.11
N SER A 133 64.51 -6.11 -7.74
CA SER A 133 65.39 -5.29 -8.57
C SER A 133 66.66 -6.10 -8.88
N GLN A 134 66.80 -6.54 -10.14
CA GLN A 134 68.10 -6.97 -10.68
C GLN A 134 68.91 -5.75 -11.10
#